data_AF-G0MKV6-F1
#
_entry.id   AF-G0MKV6-F1
#
_cell.length_a   1.000
_cell.length_b   1.000
_cell.length_c   1.000
_cell.angle_alpha   90.00
_cell.angle_beta   90.00
_cell.angle_gamma   90.00
#
_symmetry.space_group_name_H-M   'P 1'
#
loop_
_entity.id
_entity.type
_entity.pdbx_description
1 polymer ?
#
loop_
_entity_poly.entity_id
_entity_poly.type
_entity_poly.pdbx_seq_one_letter_code
_entity_poly.pdbx_strand_id
1 'polypeptide(L)'
;MVNEAKQFEKEDGEQRERVQARNQLEAYAFQVKQALDEHASKLPSEDATRAKEAVEDTLRWLDSNRLAEKDEIEAKDKELKSICQSILTKMHQSGQQQQQPSGCGNPGSAGFSSNNYPQGPTVEEVD
;
A
#
# COMPACT_ATOMS: atom_id res chain seq x y z
N MET A 1 -7.14 -41.64 -21.48
CA MET A 1 -8.41 -41.29 -20.81
C MET A 1 -8.21 -40.67 -19.42
N VAL A 2 -7.65 -41.35 -18.40
CA VAL A 2 -7.48 -40.72 -17.05
C VAL A 2 -6.33 -39.71 -16.99
N ASN A 3 -5.23 -39.94 -17.72
CA ASN A 3 -4.11 -38.98 -17.80
C ASN A 3 -4.45 -37.73 -18.62
N GLU A 4 -5.26 -37.87 -19.67
CA GLU A 4 -5.74 -36.74 -20.47
C GLU A 4 -6.66 -35.84 -19.64
N ALA A 5 -7.61 -36.42 -18.88
CA ALA A 5 -8.51 -35.64 -18.02
C ALA A 5 -7.77 -34.80 -16.96
N LYS A 6 -6.71 -35.34 -16.35
CA LYS A 6 -5.87 -34.60 -15.38
C LYS A 6 -5.04 -33.50 -16.04
N GLN A 7 -4.59 -33.72 -17.27
CA GLN A 7 -3.84 -32.71 -18.02
C GLN A 7 -4.76 -31.54 -18.40
N PHE A 8 -5.97 -31.83 -18.90
CA PHE A 8 -6.97 -30.80 -19.20
C PHE A 8 -7.38 -30.01 -17.95
N GLU A 9 -7.54 -30.66 -16.79
CA GLU A 9 -7.86 -29.97 -15.52
C GLU A 9 -6.75 -29.00 -15.10
N LYS A 10 -5.48 -29.39 -15.26
CA LYS A 10 -4.33 -28.53 -14.91
C LYS A 10 -4.19 -27.35 -15.88
N GLU A 11 -4.32 -27.60 -17.18
CA GLU A 11 -4.26 -26.57 -18.21
C GLU A 11 -5.42 -25.57 -18.06
N ASP A 12 -6.64 -26.03 -17.81
CA ASP A 12 -7.80 -25.15 -17.54
C ASP A 12 -7.60 -24.33 -16.26
N GLY A 13 -6.99 -24.94 -15.22
CA GLY A 13 -6.62 -24.26 -13.98
C GLY A 13 -5.63 -23.11 -14.20
N GLU A 14 -4.54 -23.38 -14.93
CA GLU A 14 -3.51 -22.39 -15.24
C GLU A 14 -4.07 -21.23 -16.08
N GLN A 15 -4.91 -21.54 -17.08
CA GLN A 15 -5.59 -20.52 -17.88
C GLN A 15 -6.51 -19.65 -17.03
N ARG A 16 -7.28 -20.26 -16.13
CA ARG A 16 -8.18 -19.53 -15.22
C ARG A 16 -7.42 -18.62 -14.27
N GLU A 17 -6.34 -19.12 -13.67
CA GLU A 17 -5.50 -18.31 -12.76
C GLU A 17 -4.85 -17.14 -13.48
N ARG A 18 -4.36 -17.35 -14.70
CA ARG A 18 -3.78 -16.30 -15.54
C ARG A 18 -4.78 -15.19 -15.86
N VAL A 19 -6.00 -15.56 -16.27
CA VAL A 19 -7.09 -14.61 -16.54
C VAL A 19 -7.47 -13.85 -15.26
N GLN A 20 -7.54 -14.54 -14.13
CA GLN A 20 -7.83 -13.91 -12.84
C GLN A 20 -6.74 -12.91 -12.43
N ALA A 21 -5.46 -13.26 -12.57
CA ALA A 21 -4.34 -12.37 -12.28
C ALA A 21 -4.37 -11.13 -13.18
N ARG A 22 -4.66 -11.30 -14.48
CA ARG A 22 -4.81 -10.19 -15.44
C ARG A 22 -5.92 -9.23 -15.00
N ASN A 23 -7.11 -9.78 -14.71
CA ASN A 23 -8.25 -8.98 -14.28
C ASN A 23 -7.98 -8.23 -12.97
N GLN A 24 -7.25 -8.84 -12.04
CA GLN A 24 -6.83 -8.20 -10.80
C GLN A 24 -5.89 -7.02 -11.05
N LEU A 25 -4.89 -7.19 -11.93
CA LEU A 25 -3.96 -6.12 -12.27
C LEU A 25 -4.65 -4.97 -13.01
N GLU A 26 -5.52 -5.27 -13.99
CA GLU A 26 -6.34 -4.26 -14.67
C GLU A 26 -7.20 -3.49 -13.67
N ALA A 27 -7.94 -4.19 -12.79
CA ALA A 27 -8.77 -3.56 -11.78
C ALA A 27 -7.97 -2.66 -10.84
N TYR A 28 -6.81 -3.12 -10.38
CA TYR A 28 -5.92 -2.33 -9.53
C TYR A 28 -5.39 -1.09 -10.25
N ALA A 29 -4.93 -1.23 -11.50
CA ALA A 29 -4.46 -0.13 -12.33
C ALA A 29 -5.55 0.96 -12.50
N PHE A 30 -6.80 0.56 -12.77
CA PHE A 30 -7.92 1.51 -12.85
C PHE A 30 -8.25 2.17 -11.51
N GLN A 31 -8.22 1.43 -10.40
CA GLN A 31 -8.42 2.00 -9.06
C GLN A 31 -7.35 3.03 -8.72
N VAL A 32 -6.08 2.75 -9.03
CA VAL A 32 -4.98 3.70 -8.84
C VAL A 32 -5.17 4.93 -9.71
N LYS A 33 -5.53 4.77 -10.99
CA LYS A 33 -5.82 5.89 -11.90
C LYS A 33 -6.88 6.82 -11.31
N GLN A 34 -7.99 6.25 -10.84
CA GLN A 34 -9.07 7.00 -10.22
C GLN A 34 -8.60 7.73 -8.95
N ALA A 35 -7.88 7.04 -8.06
CA ALA A 35 -7.35 7.64 -6.84
C ALA A 35 -6.37 8.80 -7.13
N LEU A 36 -5.54 8.67 -8.17
CA LEU A 36 -4.65 9.73 -8.62
C LEU A 36 -5.41 10.92 -9.19
N ASP A 37 -6.50 10.70 -9.93
CA ASP A 37 -7.34 11.77 -10.45
C ASP A 37 -8.10 12.50 -9.32
N GLU A 38 -8.57 11.79 -8.29
CA GLU A 38 -9.27 12.35 -7.12
C GLU A 38 -8.33 13.05 -6.13
N HIS A 39 -7.08 12.61 -6.02
CA HIS A 39 -6.10 13.14 -5.07
C HIS A 39 -4.93 13.88 -5.73
N ALA A 40 -5.00 14.17 -7.03
CA ALA A 40 -3.97 14.90 -7.77
C ALA A 40 -3.59 16.23 -7.11
N SER A 41 -4.56 16.93 -6.50
CA SER A 41 -4.34 18.20 -5.81
C SER A 41 -3.59 18.08 -4.47
N LYS A 42 -3.53 16.87 -3.89
CA LYS A 42 -2.86 16.58 -2.61
C LYS A 42 -1.49 15.94 -2.79
N LEU A 43 -1.15 15.55 -4.02
CA LEU A 43 0.11 14.88 -4.36
C LEU A 43 1.06 15.88 -5.04
N PRO A 44 2.38 15.73 -4.87
CA PRO A 44 3.35 16.43 -5.70
C PRO A 44 3.10 16.12 -7.19
N SER A 45 3.11 17.15 -8.04
CA SER A 45 2.81 16.99 -9.48
C SER A 45 3.71 15.95 -10.16
N GLU A 46 4.97 15.82 -9.73
CA GLU A 46 5.91 14.84 -10.26
C GLU A 46 5.52 13.40 -9.89
N ASP A 47 5.20 13.15 -8.61
CA ASP A 47 4.79 11.82 -8.15
C ASP A 47 3.45 11.41 -8.79
N ALA A 48 2.49 12.34 -8.89
CA ALA A 48 1.21 12.08 -9.56
C ALA A 48 1.40 11.74 -11.05
N THR A 49 2.31 12.43 -11.74
CA THR A 49 2.63 12.14 -13.16
C THR A 49 3.27 10.77 -13.30
N ARG A 50 4.28 10.47 -12.48
CA ARG A 50 4.98 9.18 -12.49
C ARG A 50 4.04 8.00 -12.23
N ALA A 51 3.08 8.14 -11.32
CA ALA A 51 2.08 7.10 -11.06
C ALA A 51 1.14 6.89 -12.25
N LYS A 52 0.69 7.99 -12.89
CA LYS A 52 -0.16 7.92 -14.07
C LYS A 52 0.55 7.24 -15.23
N GLU A 53 1.81 7.60 -15.49
CA GLU A 53 2.64 6.95 -16.50
C GLU A 53 2.79 5.46 -16.22
N ALA A 54 3.11 5.07 -14.98
CA ALA A 54 3.24 3.66 -14.60
C ALA A 54 1.95 2.84 -14.79
N VAL A 55 0.79 3.45 -14.49
CA VAL A 55 -0.52 2.82 -14.74
C VAL A 55 -0.78 2.65 -16.24
N GLU A 56 -0.59 3.71 -17.03
CA GLU A 56 -0.80 3.68 -18.48
C GLU A 56 0.14 2.67 -19.16
N ASP A 57 1.40 2.60 -18.74
CA ASP A 57 2.38 1.63 -19.22
C ASP A 57 1.98 0.19 -18.84
N THR A 58 1.43 -0.01 -17.65
CA THR A 58 0.94 -1.33 -17.22
C THR A 58 -0.26 -1.78 -18.07
N LEU A 59 -1.21 -0.89 -18.33
CA LEU A 59 -2.37 -1.19 -19.18
C LEU A 59 -1.94 -1.49 -20.62
N ARG A 60 -1.04 -0.68 -21.19
CA ARG A 60 -0.46 -0.93 -22.52
C ARG A 60 0.29 -2.25 -22.59
N TRP A 61 1.02 -2.60 -21.53
CA TRP A 61 1.70 -3.88 -21.43
C TRP A 61 0.69 -5.04 -21.39
N LEU A 62 -0.40 -4.94 -20.63
CA LEU A 62 -1.47 -5.95 -20.59
C LEU A 62 -2.23 -6.10 -21.91
N ASP A 63 -2.39 -5.01 -22.67
CA ASP A 63 -3.01 -5.05 -24.00
C ASP A 63 -2.10 -5.68 -25.05
N SER A 64 -0.79 -5.45 -24.95
CA SER A 64 0.22 -5.98 -25.87
C SER A 64 0.57 -7.44 -25.55
N ASN A 65 0.53 -7.83 -24.27
CA ASN A 65 0.93 -9.16 -23.79
C ASN A 65 -0.29 -9.96 -23.32
N ARG A 66 -1.27 -10.16 -24.22
CA ARG A 66 -2.52 -10.91 -23.92
C ARG A 66 -2.29 -12.37 -23.52
N LEU A 67 -1.14 -12.92 -23.86
CA LEU A 67 -0.74 -14.29 -23.56
C LEU A 67 0.33 -14.36 -22.46
N ALA A 68 0.62 -13.25 -21.76
CA ALA A 68 1.58 -13.23 -20.66
C ALA A 68 1.27 -14.29 -19.63
N GLU A 69 2.30 -14.97 -19.16
CA GLU A 69 2.16 -15.98 -18.11
C GLU A 69 1.79 -15.34 -16.77
N LYS A 70 1.22 -16.14 -15.87
CA LYS A 70 0.80 -15.68 -14.54
C LYS A 70 1.95 -14.98 -13.81
N ASP A 71 3.15 -15.54 -13.84
CA ASP A 71 4.33 -15.00 -13.18
C ASP A 71 4.74 -13.62 -13.73
N GLU A 72 4.57 -13.39 -15.04
CA GLU A 72 4.86 -12.10 -15.67
C GLU A 72 3.83 -11.04 -15.24
N ILE A 73 2.55 -11.43 -15.19
CA ILE A 73 1.47 -10.56 -14.71
C ILE A 73 1.71 -10.19 -13.24
N GLU A 74 2.07 -11.15 -12.39
CA GLU A 74 2.38 -10.89 -10.98
C GLU A 74 3.64 -10.02 -10.80
N ALA A 75 4.66 -10.18 -11.65
CA ALA A 75 5.83 -9.31 -11.64
C ALA A 75 5.45 -7.87 -11.97
N LYS A 76 4.60 -7.67 -13.00
CA LYS A 76 4.11 -6.34 -13.38
C LYS A 76 3.22 -5.72 -12.30
N ASP A 77 2.39 -6.52 -11.64
CA ASP A 77 1.59 -6.11 -10.48
C ASP A 77 2.46 -5.61 -9.31
N LYS A 78 3.53 -6.35 -8.98
CA LYS A 78 4.49 -5.92 -7.94
C LYS A 78 5.20 -4.63 -8.29
N GLU A 79 5.58 -4.44 -9.55
CA GLU A 79 6.19 -3.20 -10.05
C GLU A 79 5.26 -2.00 -9.84
N LEU A 80 4.01 -2.11 -10.29
CA LEU A 80 3.01 -1.06 -10.14
C LEU A 80 2.73 -0.74 -8.66
N LYS A 81 2.59 -1.79 -7.82
CA LYS A 81 2.40 -1.65 -6.37
C LYS A 81 3.57 -0.96 -5.69
N SER A 82 4.80 -1.29 -6.06
CA SER A 82 6.01 -0.67 -5.51
C SER A 82 6.05 0.84 -5.78
N ILE A 83 5.71 1.24 -7.01
CA ILE A 83 5.61 2.67 -7.37
C ILE A 83 4.53 3.36 -6.54
N CYS A 84 3.34 2.78 -6.43
CA CYS A 84 2.24 3.33 -5.62
C CYS A 84 2.61 3.46 -4.14
N GLN A 85 3.25 2.43 -3.57
CA GLN A 85 3.71 2.44 -2.17
C GLN A 85 4.76 3.53 -1.92
N SER A 86 5.69 3.73 -2.86
CA SER A 86 6.70 4.79 -2.75
C SER A 86 6.07 6.18 -2.70
N ILE A 87 4.99 6.40 -3.45
CA ILE A 87 4.28 7.67 -3.52
C ILE A 87 3.46 7.92 -2.26
N LEU A 88 2.74 6.91 -1.76
CA LEU A 88 2.02 6.99 -0.50
C LEU A 88 2.96 7.30 0.68
N THR A 89 4.15 6.69 0.70
CA THR A 89 5.16 6.94 1.72
C THR A 89 5.65 8.39 1.69
N LYS A 90 5.91 8.94 0.50
CA LYS A 90 6.27 10.36 0.34
C LYS A 90 5.13 11.31 0.73
N MET A 91 3.88 10.96 0.44
CA MET A 91 2.70 11.74 0.84
C MET A 91 2.56 11.83 2.36
N HIS A 92 2.78 10.73 3.08
CA HIS A 92 2.75 10.72 4.54
C HIS A 92 3.91 11.52 5.16
N GLN A 93 5.11 11.45 4.57
CA GLN A 93 6.26 12.22 5.06
C GLN A 93 6.09 13.73 4.80
N SER A 94 5.57 14.12 3.63
CA SER A 94 5.29 15.52 3.30
C SER A 94 4.15 16.12 4.15
N GLY A 95 3.20 15.30 4.60
CA GLY A 95 2.17 15.69 5.58
C GLY A 95 2.69 15.92 7.01
N GLN A 96 3.85 15.34 7.38
CA GLN A 96 4.45 15.54 8.71
C GLN A 96 5.33 16.79 8.81
N GLN A 97 5.69 17.42 7.69
CA GLN A 97 6.55 18.61 7.72
C GLN A 97 5.79 19.93 7.96
N GLN A 98 4.46 19.87 8.06
CA GLN A 98 3.61 21.05 8.33
C GLN A 98 3.00 21.08 9.74
N GLN A 99 3.39 20.16 10.62
CA GLN A 99 3.29 20.37 12.07
C GLN A 99 4.70 20.56 12.62
N GLN A 100 5.23 21.75 12.39
CA GLN A 100 5.91 22.44 13.48
C GLN A 100 4.91 22.59 14.63
N PRO A 101 5.14 22.01 15.82
CA PRO A 101 4.69 22.68 17.01
C PRO A 101 5.68 23.81 17.26
N SER A 102 5.38 24.98 16.70
CA SER A 102 5.61 26.22 17.46
C SER A 102 4.71 26.13 18.69
N GLY A 103 5.23 25.50 19.74
CA GLY A 103 4.59 25.33 21.04
C GLY A 103 5.63 25.57 22.11
N CYS A 104 5.57 26.75 22.73
CA CYS A 104 6.32 27.10 23.92
C CYS A 104 6.17 26.06 25.04
N GLY A 105 7.20 25.92 25.87
CA GLY A 105 7.07 25.36 27.22
C GLY A 105 8.00 24.19 27.51
N ASN A 106 9.22 24.52 27.92
CA ASN A 106 9.99 23.90 29.00
C ASN A 106 9.71 22.42 29.36
N PRO A 107 10.71 21.53 29.20
CA PRO A 107 10.89 20.39 30.09
C PRO A 107 12.09 20.68 30.99
N GLY A 108 11.78 21.04 32.24
CA GLY A 108 12.77 21.21 33.29
C GLY A 108 13.63 19.97 33.44
N SER A 109 14.91 20.13 33.15
CA SER A 109 15.98 19.27 33.64
C SER A 109 16.63 19.99 34.80
N ALA A 110 16.46 19.44 36.01
CA ALA A 110 17.52 19.23 37.01
C ALA A 110 16.96 19.32 38.44
N GLY A 111 16.89 18.13 39.07
CA GLY A 111 17.26 17.96 40.48
C GLY A 111 16.16 18.19 41.52
N PHE A 112 15.76 17.12 42.22
CA PHE A 112 16.20 16.88 43.60
C PHE A 112 15.65 15.56 44.17
N SER A 113 16.58 14.70 44.58
CA SER A 113 16.64 13.89 45.80
C SER A 113 15.38 13.25 46.43
N SER A 114 15.46 11.91 46.50
CA SER A 114 15.48 11.06 47.72
C SER A 114 14.32 11.10 48.74
N ASN A 115 13.89 9.86 49.06
CA ASN A 115 13.35 9.37 50.33
C ASN A 115 11.84 9.50 50.65
N ASN A 116 11.28 8.34 51.01
CA ASN A 116 10.33 8.07 52.11
C ASN A 116 8.88 7.66 51.74
N TYR A 117 8.55 6.38 52.03
CA TYR A 117 7.28 5.68 52.36
C TYR A 117 5.96 6.49 52.58
N PRO A 118 4.77 5.85 52.78
CA PRO A 118 4.22 4.54 52.38
C PRO A 118 2.77 4.64 51.79
N GLN A 119 2.24 3.48 51.37
CA GLN A 119 0.85 3.11 51.09
C GLN A 119 -0.28 3.83 51.87
N GLY A 120 -1.39 4.11 51.17
CA GLY A 120 -2.76 4.14 51.70
C GLY A 120 -3.76 5.00 50.88
N PRO A 121 -5.08 4.71 50.86
CA PRO A 121 -5.75 3.42 50.95
C PRO A 121 -6.65 3.11 49.73
N THR A 122 -6.79 1.82 49.42
CA THR A 122 -7.90 1.23 48.65
C THR A 122 -9.11 1.05 49.56
N VAL A 123 -10.34 1.37 49.10
CA VAL A 123 -11.62 0.66 49.38
C VAL A 123 -12.81 1.52 48.91
N GLU A 124 -13.68 0.88 48.11
CA GLU A 124 -15.04 1.18 47.62
C GLU A 124 -15.04 0.91 46.10
N GLU A 125 -15.67 -0.10 45.52
CA GLU A 125 -16.78 -0.96 45.93
C GLU A 125 -16.65 -2.33 45.20
N VAL A 126 -17.46 -3.30 45.64
CA VAL A 126 -17.97 -4.48 44.89
C VAL A 126 -17.32 -5.84 45.20
N ASP A 127 -18.13 -6.61 45.96
CA ASP A 127 -18.17 -8.07 46.26
C ASP A 127 -17.06 -8.73 47.09
#